data_AF-A0A3M1MLS7-F1
#
_entry.id   AF-A0A3M1MLS7-F1
#
_cell.length_a   1.000
_cell.length_b   1.000
_cell.length_c   1.000
_cell.angle_alpha   90.00
_cell.angle_beta   90.00
_cell.angle_gamma   90.00
#
_symmetry.space_group_name_H-M   'P 1'
#
loop_
_entity.id
_entity.type
_entity.pdbx_description
1 polymer ?
#
loop_
_entity_poly.entity_id
_entity_poly.type
_entity_poly.pdbx_seq_one_letter_code
_entity_poly.pdbx_strand_id
1 'polypeptide(L)'
;CHTTREPNLRTASADSLDQFHVGMQFSHGNLRCYACHDPQRPQDLRRADGTRVAVADAMDLCSQCHGPEAEAYRHGAHGGMNGAWDLEFGARYRNHCIDCHDPHVPKYPKMIVTFKPLDRFLVPKHEDHDTP
;
A
#
# COMPACT_ATOMS: atom_id res chain seq x y z
N CYS A 1 23.93 7.63 -5.92
CA CYS A 1 23.23 8.94 -6.10
C CYS A 1 23.35 9.83 -4.87
N HIS A 2 22.83 9.44 -3.70
CA HIS A 2 22.99 10.25 -2.48
C HIS A 2 24.37 10.14 -1.81
N THR A 3 25.23 9.25 -2.31
CA THR A 3 26.66 9.22 -2.03
C THR A 3 27.44 10.34 -2.73
N THR A 4 26.85 10.98 -3.75
CA THR A 4 27.51 11.97 -4.61
C THR A 4 26.81 13.33 -4.61
N ARG A 5 25.71 13.49 -3.86
CA ARG A 5 24.93 14.73 -3.83
C ARG A 5 24.19 14.87 -2.51
N GLU A 6 24.18 16.08 -1.97
CA GLU A 6 23.50 16.36 -0.71
C GLU A 6 21.97 16.23 -0.84
N PRO A 7 21.29 15.64 0.16
CA PRO A 7 19.84 15.53 0.18
C PRO A 7 19.16 16.90 0.26
N ASN A 8 18.28 17.21 -0.70
CA ASN A 8 17.48 18.43 -0.65
C ASN A 8 16.20 18.21 0.18
N LEU A 9 16.28 18.49 1.49
CA LEU A 9 15.17 18.37 2.46
C LEU A 9 13.94 19.26 2.15
N ARG A 10 14.09 20.23 1.24
CA ARG A 10 13.00 21.12 0.84
C ARG A 10 12.14 20.55 -0.29
N THR A 11 12.61 19.50 -0.97
CA THR A 11 11.86 18.86 -2.05
C THR A 11 10.57 18.27 -1.51
N ALA A 12 9.43 18.72 -2.05
CA ALA A 12 8.10 18.37 -1.57
C ALA A 12 7.21 17.74 -2.65
N SER A 13 7.60 17.80 -3.92
CA SER A 13 6.86 17.21 -5.03
C SER A 13 7.80 16.47 -5.97
N ALA A 14 7.32 15.36 -6.54
CA ALA A 14 8.00 14.63 -7.59
C ALA A 14 8.15 15.46 -8.89
N ASP A 15 7.25 16.41 -9.14
CA ASP A 15 7.28 17.27 -10.34
C ASP A 15 8.52 18.18 -10.39
N SER A 16 9.10 18.49 -9.23
CA SER A 16 10.32 19.30 -9.13
C SER A 16 11.61 18.51 -9.41
N LEU A 17 11.50 17.21 -9.67
CA LEU A 17 12.64 16.33 -9.92
C LEU A 17 12.94 16.28 -11.42
N ASP A 18 14.16 16.66 -11.79
CA ASP A 18 14.59 16.86 -13.18
C ASP A 18 15.67 15.85 -13.64
N GLN A 19 16.12 14.96 -12.73
CA GLN A 19 17.20 14.01 -13.00
C GLN A 19 16.88 12.59 -12.53
N PHE A 20 16.63 12.41 -11.23
CA PHE A 20 16.32 11.11 -10.63
C PHE A 20 14.86 11.08 -10.17
N HIS A 21 14.18 9.94 -10.32
CA HIS A 21 12.74 9.79 -10.07
C HIS A 21 11.86 10.69 -10.95
N VAL A 22 12.36 11.10 -12.12
CA VAL A 22 11.57 11.86 -13.12
C VAL A 22 10.37 11.01 -13.53
N GLY A 23 9.18 11.62 -13.54
CA GLY A 23 7.93 10.94 -13.88
C GLY A 23 7.36 10.05 -12.76
N MET A 24 7.98 10.03 -11.58
CA MET A 24 7.38 9.41 -10.41
C MET A 24 6.09 10.14 -10.01
N GLN A 25 5.07 9.39 -9.64
CA GLN A 25 3.88 9.94 -9.01
C GLN A 25 4.05 9.94 -7.49
N PHE A 26 3.67 11.05 -6.86
CA PHE A 26 3.68 11.17 -5.41
C PHE A 26 2.40 11.86 -4.95
N SER A 27 1.58 11.14 -4.21
CA SER A 27 0.32 11.61 -3.65
C SER A 27 0.08 10.95 -2.29
N HIS A 28 0.81 11.44 -1.29
CA HIS A 28 0.67 10.99 0.10
C HIS A 28 0.41 12.17 1.06
N GLY A 29 -0.53 13.03 0.69
CA GLY A 29 -0.87 14.25 1.46
C GLY A 29 0.20 15.34 1.34
N ASN A 30 0.48 16.04 2.44
CA ASN A 30 1.48 17.11 2.52
C ASN A 30 2.88 16.61 2.95
N LEU A 31 3.11 15.30 2.91
CA LEU A 31 4.39 14.70 3.26
C LEU A 31 5.46 15.03 2.22
N ARG A 32 6.71 15.03 2.66
CA ARG A 32 7.89 15.16 1.79
C ARG A 32 8.64 13.84 1.77
N CYS A 33 9.53 13.65 0.82
CA CYS A 33 10.29 12.40 0.64
C CYS A 33 10.95 11.94 1.96
N TYR A 34 11.56 12.87 2.70
CA TYR A 34 12.28 12.58 3.95
C TYR A 34 11.41 12.55 5.22
N ALA A 35 10.09 12.60 5.07
CA ALA A 35 9.18 12.19 6.14
C ALA A 35 9.22 10.67 6.35
N CYS A 36 9.56 9.92 5.29
CA CYS A 36 9.66 8.46 5.31
C CYS A 36 11.11 8.00 5.12
N HIS A 37 11.84 8.60 4.17
CA HIS A 37 13.20 8.19 3.85
C HIS A 37 14.24 8.86 4.75
N ASP A 38 15.29 8.11 5.10
CA ASP A 38 16.46 8.68 5.77
C ASP A 38 17.29 9.51 4.78
N PRO A 39 17.56 10.80 5.05
CA PRO A 39 18.28 11.64 4.09
C PRO A 39 19.71 11.19 3.85
N GLN A 40 20.39 10.63 4.84
CA GLN A 40 21.78 10.20 4.72
C GLN A 40 21.88 8.81 4.06
N ARG A 41 20.80 8.04 4.07
CA ARG A 41 20.70 6.72 3.45
C ARG A 41 19.28 6.50 2.91
N PRO A 42 18.94 7.04 1.73
CA PRO A 42 17.57 7.05 1.24
C PRO A 42 16.99 5.68 0.89
N GLN A 43 17.81 4.63 0.84
CA GLN A 43 17.34 3.24 0.78
C GLN A 43 16.70 2.76 2.09
N ASP A 44 16.97 3.44 3.20
CA ASP A 44 16.38 3.15 4.50
C ASP A 44 15.27 4.15 4.82
N LEU A 45 14.43 3.75 5.76
CA LEU A 45 13.36 4.55 6.31
C LEU A 45 13.80 5.20 7.62
N ARG A 46 13.03 6.20 8.05
CA ARG A 46 13.27 6.92 9.30
C ARG A 46 11.96 7.34 9.95
N ARG A 47 11.83 7.13 11.26
CA ARG A 47 10.73 7.61 12.09
C ARG A 47 10.79 9.13 12.29
N ALA A 48 9.71 9.70 12.82
CA ALA A 48 9.62 11.14 13.07
C ALA A 48 10.66 11.64 14.10
N ASP A 49 11.07 10.78 15.03
CA ASP A 49 12.12 11.04 16.03
C ASP A 49 13.55 10.93 15.46
N GLY A 50 13.69 10.53 14.20
CA GLY A 50 14.98 10.32 13.54
C GLY A 50 15.51 8.89 13.63
N THR A 51 14.82 7.99 14.32
CA THR A 51 15.22 6.58 14.43
C THR A 51 15.16 5.89 13.07
N ARG A 52 16.23 5.19 12.69
CA ARG A 52 16.33 4.44 11.43
C ARG A 52 15.45 3.19 11.46
N VAL A 53 14.84 2.88 10.31
CA VAL A 53 13.96 1.72 10.10
C VAL A 53 14.34 1.06 8.78
N ALA A 54 14.46 -0.27 8.75
CA ALA A 54 14.67 -0.98 7.49
C ALA A 54 13.37 -1.00 6.67
N VAL A 55 13.45 -1.10 5.34
CA VAL A 55 12.24 -1.16 4.50
C VAL A 55 11.36 -2.37 4.84
N ALA A 56 11.96 -3.50 5.23
CA ALA A 56 11.23 -4.67 5.71
C ALA A 56 10.32 -4.34 6.93
N ASP A 57 10.72 -3.37 7.74
CA ASP A 57 10.00 -2.91 8.93
C ASP A 57 9.13 -1.68 8.64
N ALA A 58 8.78 -1.41 7.37
CA ALA A 58 7.99 -0.24 6.98
C ALA A 58 6.67 -0.10 7.76
N MET A 59 6.08 -1.21 8.22
CA MET A 59 4.87 -1.19 9.06
C MET A 59 5.05 -0.36 10.34
N ASP A 60 6.23 -0.41 10.95
CA ASP A 60 6.54 0.40 12.12
C ASP A 60 6.48 1.89 11.81
N LEU A 61 7.08 2.30 10.67
CA LEU A 61 7.03 3.68 10.20
C LEU A 61 5.58 4.10 9.93
N CYS A 62 4.85 3.31 9.14
CA CYS A 62 3.48 3.61 8.72
C CYS A 62 2.53 3.78 9.92
N SER A 63 2.71 2.97 10.96
CA SER A 63 1.86 2.98 12.16
C SER A 63 1.89 4.28 12.96
N GLN A 64 2.91 5.14 12.75
CA GLN A 64 2.98 6.45 13.40
C GLN A 64 1.86 7.39 12.97
N CYS A 65 1.33 7.21 11.75
CA CYS A 65 0.24 8.03 11.20
C CYS A 65 -1.01 7.20 10.91
N HIS A 66 -0.86 5.94 10.47
CA HIS A 66 -1.94 5.01 10.15
C HIS A 66 -2.25 4.09 11.33
N GLY A 67 -2.51 4.68 12.49
CA GLY A 67 -2.82 3.95 13.72
C GLY A 67 -4.02 3.00 13.60
N PRO A 68 -5.19 3.48 13.10
CA PRO A 68 -6.36 2.62 12.93
C PRO A 68 -6.12 1.45 11.97
N GLU A 69 -5.46 1.68 10.83
CA GLU A 69 -5.17 0.61 9.86
C GLU A 69 -4.14 -0.38 10.42
N ALA A 70 -3.13 0.09 11.15
CA ALA A 70 -2.17 -0.78 11.82
C ALA A 70 -2.83 -1.66 12.89
N GLU A 71 -3.78 -1.10 13.64
CA GLU A 71 -4.54 -1.86 14.64
C GLU A 71 -5.46 -2.90 13.97
N ALA A 72 -6.17 -2.52 12.91
CA ALA A 72 -6.97 -3.44 12.11
C ALA A 72 -6.12 -4.58 11.51
N TYR A 73 -4.91 -4.26 11.03
CA TYR A 73 -3.95 -5.26 10.56
C TYR A 73 -3.52 -6.23 11.66
N ARG A 74 -3.17 -5.74 12.86
CA ARG A 74 -2.80 -6.59 14.00
C ARG A 74 -3.92 -7.58 14.33
N HIS A 75 -5.17 -7.11 14.30
CA HIS A 75 -6.38 -7.92 14.48
C HIS A 75 -6.77 -8.78 13.26
N GLY A 76 -5.98 -8.77 12.18
CA GLY A 76 -6.14 -9.68 11.04
C GLY A 76 -7.14 -9.22 9.98
N ALA A 77 -7.63 -7.98 10.03
CA ALA A 77 -8.53 -7.45 9.00
C ALA A 77 -7.80 -7.14 7.67
N HIS A 78 -6.47 -7.04 7.69
CA HIS A 78 -5.62 -6.74 6.54
C HIS A 78 -4.50 -7.77 6.37
N GLY A 79 -3.81 -7.70 5.23
CA GLY A 79 -2.64 -8.53 4.91
C GLY A 79 -2.98 -9.89 4.30
N GLY A 80 -4.23 -10.33 4.39
CA GLY A 80 -4.59 -11.72 4.05
C GLY A 80 -3.84 -12.72 4.92
N MET A 81 -4.22 -14.00 4.87
CA MET A 81 -3.48 -15.07 5.52
C MET A 81 -2.95 -16.01 4.44
N ASN A 82 -1.64 -16.06 4.29
CA ASN A 82 -0.92 -16.90 3.34
C ASN A 82 -0.15 -18.00 4.06
N GLY A 83 0.31 -19.00 3.30
CA GLY A 83 1.01 -20.16 3.82
C GLY A 83 0.06 -21.31 4.18
N ALA A 84 0.47 -22.15 5.13
CA ALA A 84 -0.25 -23.38 5.44
C ALA A 84 -1.46 -23.14 6.35
N TRP A 85 -2.63 -23.64 5.97
CA TRP A 85 -3.81 -23.59 6.85
C TRP A 85 -3.62 -24.44 8.11
N ASP A 86 -2.73 -25.44 8.09
CA ASP A 86 -2.32 -26.24 9.24
C ASP A 86 -0.83 -26.02 9.49
N LEU A 87 -0.50 -25.62 10.73
CA LEU A 87 0.86 -25.21 11.10
C LEU A 87 1.83 -26.38 11.22
N GLU A 88 1.34 -27.61 11.35
CA GLU A 88 2.19 -28.80 11.30
C GLU A 88 2.82 -28.98 9.91
N PHE A 89 2.16 -28.48 8.86
CA PHE A 89 2.61 -28.57 7.47
C PHE A 89 3.31 -27.29 6.96
N GLY A 90 3.48 -26.26 7.78
CA GLY A 90 4.24 -25.07 7.42
C GLY A 90 3.83 -23.78 8.14
N ALA A 91 4.61 -22.71 7.95
CA ALA A 91 4.31 -21.42 8.54
C ALA A 91 3.13 -20.71 7.84
N ARG A 92 2.46 -19.84 8.61
CA ARG A 92 1.55 -18.82 8.09
C ARG A 92 2.19 -17.44 8.14
N TYR A 93 1.84 -16.60 7.20
CA TYR A 93 2.31 -15.22 7.14
C TYR A 93 1.23 -14.31 6.55
N ARG A 94 1.38 -13.00 6.77
CA ARG A 94 0.48 -11.96 6.26
C ARG A 94 1.29 -10.98 5.44
N ASN A 95 0.68 -10.43 4.40
CA ASN A 95 1.31 -9.42 3.55
C ASN A 95 1.46 -8.10 4.30
N HIS A 96 2.59 -7.43 4.13
CA HIS A 96 2.87 -6.09 4.63
C HIS A 96 2.02 -5.03 3.92
N CYS A 97 1.92 -3.83 4.52
CA CYS A 97 1.20 -2.70 3.92
C CYS A 97 1.65 -2.42 2.49
N ILE A 98 2.97 -2.45 2.25
CA ILE A 98 3.58 -2.11 0.96
C ILE A 98 3.51 -3.23 -0.08
N ASP A 99 3.08 -4.44 0.30
CA ASP A 99 2.87 -5.52 -0.68
C ASP A 99 1.66 -5.24 -1.56
N CYS A 100 0.72 -4.43 -1.06
CA CYS A 100 -0.50 -4.11 -1.78
C CYS A 100 -0.68 -2.59 -2.00
N HIS A 101 -0.10 -1.73 -1.14
CA HIS A 101 -0.13 -0.28 -1.29
C HIS A 101 1.19 0.26 -1.84
N ASP A 102 1.16 1.06 -2.90
CA ASP A 102 2.31 1.87 -3.29
C ASP A 102 2.53 2.97 -2.23
N PRO A 103 3.67 3.02 -1.52
CA PRO A 103 3.89 4.01 -0.47
C PRO A 103 3.92 5.46 -0.99
N HIS A 104 4.13 5.69 -2.29
CA HIS A 104 4.09 7.03 -2.87
C HIS A 104 2.68 7.44 -3.30
N VAL A 105 1.80 6.49 -3.62
CA VAL A 105 0.39 6.70 -3.99
C VAL A 105 -0.52 5.66 -3.32
N PRO A 106 -0.62 5.65 -1.98
CA PRO A 106 -1.15 4.50 -1.23
C PRO A 106 -2.66 4.29 -1.38
N LYS A 107 -3.40 5.25 -1.92
CA LYS A 107 -4.84 5.10 -2.10
C LYS A 107 -5.14 4.11 -3.23
N TYR A 108 -5.88 3.04 -2.93
CA TYR A 108 -6.34 2.14 -3.98
C TYR A 108 -7.20 2.87 -5.03
N PRO A 109 -7.06 2.50 -6.31
CA PRO A 109 -7.99 2.93 -7.33
C PRO A 109 -9.39 2.41 -7.01
N LYS A 110 -10.41 3.18 -7.37
CA LYS A 110 -11.79 2.71 -7.27
C LYS A 110 -11.99 1.58 -8.29
N MET A 111 -12.39 0.41 -7.80
CA MET A 111 -12.84 -0.68 -8.66
C MET A 111 -14.16 -0.26 -9.31
N ILE A 112 -14.20 -0.24 -10.65
CA ILE A 112 -15.45 -0.09 -11.40
C ILE A 112 -15.95 -1.49 -11.70
N VAL A 113 -17.02 -1.91 -11.05
CA VAL A 113 -17.72 -3.16 -11.42
C VAL A 113 -18.49 -2.91 -12.72
N THR A 114 -17.97 -3.41 -13.83
CA THR A 114 -18.56 -3.18 -15.16
C THR A 114 -19.78 -4.06 -15.44
N PHE A 115 -19.92 -5.18 -14.73
CA PHE A 115 -21.03 -6.12 -14.92
C PHE A 115 -21.89 -6.18 -13.66
N LYS A 116 -23.21 -6.18 -13.86
CA LYS A 116 -24.17 -6.49 -12.79
C LYS A 116 -23.84 -7.90 -12.27
N PRO A 117 -23.80 -8.12 -10.93
CA PRO A 117 -23.59 -9.46 -10.40
C PRO A 117 -24.59 -10.42 -11.03
N LEU A 118 -24.09 -11.52 -11.60
CA LEU A 118 -24.93 -12.66 -11.98
C LEU A 118 -25.37 -13.35 -10.69
N ASP A 119 -26.35 -12.76 -10.03
CA ASP A 119 -27.03 -13.40 -8.91
C ASP A 119 -27.86 -14.56 -9.49
N ARG A 120 -27.71 -15.73 -8.87
CA ARG A 120 -28.49 -16.94 -9.21
C ARG A 120 -30.00 -16.70 -9.18
N PHE A 121 -30.46 -15.66 -8.48
CA PHE A 121 -31.87 -15.30 -8.35
C PHE A 121 -32.32 -14.17 -9.27
N LEU A 122 -31.42 -13.60 -10.09
CA LEU A 122 -31.75 -12.52 -11.03
C LEU A 122 -31.97 -12.99 -12.48
N VAL A 123 -32.04 -14.30 -12.71
CA VAL A 123 -32.45 -14.84 -14.02
C VAL A 123 -33.95 -14.56 -14.20
N PRO A 124 -34.37 -13.82 -15.24
CA PRO A 124 -35.78 -13.68 -15.55
C PRO A 124 -36.38 -15.07 -15.74
N LYS A 125 -37.50 -15.37 -15.09
CA LYS A 125 -38.24 -16.61 -15.39
C LYS A 125 -38.51 -16.61 -16.89
N HIS A 126 -38.10 -17.69 -17.56
CA HIS A 126 -38.54 -17.97 -18.91
C HIS A 126 -40.07 -18.14 -18.82
N GLU A 127 -40.82 -17.16 -19.31
CA GLU A 127 -42.26 -17.32 -19.49
C GLU A 127 -42.43 -18.20 -20.72
N ASP A 128 -42.62 -19.50 -20.48
CA ASP A 128 -43.00 -20.44 -21.52
C ASP A 128 -44.42 -20.06 -21.97
N HIS A 129 -44.50 -19.28 -23.04
CA HIS A 129 -45.75 -19.04 -23.76
C HIS A 129 -46.13 -20.34 -24.47
N ASP A 130 -46.87 -21.20 -23.77
CA ASP A 130 -47.67 -22.24 -24.41
C ASP A 130 -48.59 -21.57 -25.44
N THR A 131 -48.28 -21.80 -26.71
CA THR A 131 -49.09 -21.41 -27.86
C THR A 131 -49.79 -22.69 -28.35
N PRO A 132 -51.09 -22.62 -28.70
CA PRO A 132 -52.11 -23.65 -28.41
C PRO A 132 -52.02 -24.95 -29.21
#